data_AF-A0A960B0Z4-F1
#
_entry.id   AF-A0A960B0Z4-F1
#
_cell.length_a   1.000
_cell.length_b   1.000
_cell.length_c   1.000
_cell.angle_alpha   90.00
_cell.angle_beta   90.00
_cell.angle_gamma   90.00
#
_symmetry.space_group_name_H-M   'P 1'
#
loop_
_entity.id
_entity.type
_entity.pdbx_description
1 polymer ?
#
loop_
_entity_poly.entity_id
_entity_poly.type
_entity_poly.pdbx_seq_one_letter_code
_entity_poly.pdbx_strand_id
1 'polypeptide(L)'
;MKLKRARAMALGIVGLLSSGLAIISTATPAQADGPGVGPGWVVTVGDSYISGEAGRWAGNTNKSSSIIDALGSTAYYDNAGSTGEQINRCHRSKSAEAYVGSLQGLNLACSGAKTSTYTDSSGYFKPGLDFYDNGAGKQGQATMLQTFATTHNVAMVVVSIGGNDFNFASIVQQCVTDFLGSPSWFKDFCYDDRSVKSNFTAANVAARRAAVAAAYRNIRTAMRNAGYADNAWTLVVQNYPSPLPNGSGIRYSQSGYSRQSVGGCGFWNADADWANATALPTIN
;
A
#
# COMPACT_ATOMS: atom_id res chain seq x y z
N MET A 1 -105.92 -20.01 1.97
CA MET A 1 -106.43 -20.65 0.74
C MET A 1 -106.34 -19.66 -0.42
N LYS A 2 -105.33 -19.82 -1.29
CA LYS A 2 -105.27 -19.46 -2.73
C LYS A 2 -103.84 -19.67 -3.22
N LEU A 3 -103.58 -20.85 -3.78
CA LEU A 3 -102.41 -21.13 -4.62
C LEU A 3 -102.56 -20.41 -5.97
N LYS A 4 -101.47 -19.85 -6.49
CA LYS A 4 -101.20 -19.79 -7.94
C LYS A 4 -99.72 -20.07 -8.21
N ARG A 5 -99.50 -20.75 -9.34
CA ARG A 5 -98.32 -21.53 -9.73
C ARG A 5 -97.22 -20.71 -10.41
N ALA A 6 -95.99 -21.15 -10.17
CA ALA A 6 -94.86 -21.37 -11.08
C ALA A 6 -94.39 -20.28 -12.07
N ARG A 7 -93.08 -20.00 -12.04
CA ARG A 7 -92.14 -20.38 -13.13
C ARG A 7 -90.68 -20.23 -12.68
N ALA A 8 -89.90 -21.26 -13.01
CA ALA A 8 -88.47 -21.37 -12.77
C ALA A 8 -87.67 -20.55 -13.80
N MET A 9 -86.54 -19.99 -13.37
CA MET A 9 -85.41 -19.67 -14.23
C MET A 9 -84.13 -19.96 -13.46
N ALA A 10 -83.42 -21.01 -13.88
CA ALA A 10 -82.11 -21.38 -13.39
C ALA A 10 -81.06 -20.52 -14.12
N LEU A 11 -80.21 -19.80 -13.38
CA LEU A 11 -78.96 -19.25 -13.90
C LEU A 11 -77.82 -20.14 -13.39
N GLY A 12 -77.22 -20.89 -14.31
CA GLY A 12 -75.94 -21.56 -14.09
C GLY A 12 -74.79 -20.56 -14.29
N ILE A 13 -74.01 -20.32 -13.25
CA ILE A 13 -72.73 -19.61 -13.36
C ILE A 13 -71.64 -20.68 -13.50
N VAL A 14 -71.06 -20.76 -14.69
CA VAL A 14 -69.85 -21.55 -14.95
C VAL A 14 -68.66 -20.76 -14.42
N GLY A 15 -68.07 -21.21 -13.32
CA GLY A 15 -66.79 -20.72 -12.84
C GLY A 15 -65.64 -21.29 -13.67
N LEU A 16 -64.97 -20.45 -14.46
CA LEU A 16 -63.69 -20.79 -15.07
C LEU A 16 -62.60 -20.80 -13.99
N LEU A 17 -62.17 -21.99 -13.59
CA LEU A 17 -60.93 -22.20 -12.83
C LEU A 17 -59.75 -22.18 -13.82
N SER A 18 -59.14 -21.02 -14.01
CA SER A 18 -57.83 -20.91 -14.65
C SER A 18 -56.74 -21.25 -13.63
N SER A 19 -56.21 -22.47 -13.72
CA SER A 19 -55.01 -22.91 -12.99
C SER A 19 -53.78 -22.14 -13.50
N GLY A 20 -53.45 -21.03 -12.84
CA GLY A 20 -52.19 -20.33 -13.05
C GLY A 20 -51.03 -21.15 -12.48
N LEU A 21 -50.26 -21.80 -13.34
CA LEU A 21 -48.94 -22.32 -13.00
C LEU A 21 -48.03 -21.11 -12.69
N ALA A 22 -47.86 -20.79 -11.41
CA ALA A 22 -46.85 -19.84 -10.98
C ALA A 22 -45.46 -20.47 -11.21
N ILE A 23 -44.80 -20.08 -12.30
CA ILE A 23 -43.37 -20.33 -12.48
C ILE A 23 -42.67 -19.44 -11.46
N ILE A 24 -42.37 -20.01 -10.28
CA ILE A 24 -41.49 -19.37 -9.30
C ILE A 24 -40.10 -19.43 -9.92
N SER A 25 -39.69 -18.38 -10.63
CA SER A 25 -38.27 -18.22 -10.97
C SER A 25 -37.53 -18.03 -9.65
N THR A 26 -36.86 -19.06 -9.16
CA THR A 26 -35.86 -18.91 -8.11
C THR A 26 -34.71 -18.12 -8.72
N ALA A 27 -34.81 -16.79 -8.67
CA ALA A 27 -33.67 -15.93 -8.95
C ALA A 27 -32.54 -16.42 -8.03
N THR A 28 -31.41 -16.83 -8.63
CA THR A 28 -30.20 -17.12 -7.87
C THR A 28 -29.92 -15.91 -6.99
N PRO A 29 -29.75 -16.06 -5.67
CA PRO A 29 -29.44 -14.93 -4.81
C PRO A 29 -28.20 -14.24 -5.38
N ALA A 30 -28.29 -12.92 -5.59
CA ALA A 30 -27.12 -12.14 -5.95
C ALA A 30 -26.07 -12.36 -4.86
N GLN A 31 -24.97 -13.02 -5.20
CA GLN A 31 -23.83 -13.11 -4.29
C GLN A 31 -23.23 -11.72 -4.19
N ALA A 32 -23.06 -11.22 -2.97
CA ALA A 32 -22.23 -10.06 -2.76
C ALA A 32 -20.81 -10.37 -3.25
N ASP A 33 -20.13 -9.37 -3.81
CA ASP A 33 -18.70 -9.48 -4.14
C ASP A 33 -17.92 -9.92 -2.89
N GLY A 34 -16.80 -10.61 -3.10
CA GLY A 34 -16.05 -11.24 -2.03
C GLY A 34 -15.03 -12.25 -2.56
N PRO A 35 -14.54 -13.18 -1.71
CA PRO A 35 -13.56 -14.18 -2.13
C PRO A 35 -14.01 -14.94 -3.39
N GLY A 36 -13.28 -14.73 -4.50
CA GLY A 36 -13.55 -15.38 -5.79
C GLY A 36 -14.79 -14.88 -6.56
N VAL A 37 -15.49 -13.85 -6.06
CA VAL A 37 -16.73 -13.32 -6.66
C VAL A 37 -16.60 -11.81 -6.89
N GLY A 38 -16.89 -11.37 -8.11
CA GLY A 38 -16.81 -9.96 -8.51
C GLY A 38 -15.50 -9.59 -9.21
N PRO A 39 -15.31 -8.31 -9.57
CA PRO A 39 -14.10 -7.81 -10.22
C PRO A 39 -12.85 -8.09 -9.39
N GLY A 40 -11.76 -8.49 -10.03
CA GLY A 40 -10.49 -8.74 -9.34
C GLY A 40 -9.82 -7.45 -8.87
N TRP A 41 -9.23 -7.49 -7.67
CA TRP A 41 -8.52 -6.39 -7.04
C TRP A 41 -7.05 -6.71 -6.78
N VAL A 42 -6.21 -5.69 -6.98
CA VAL A 42 -4.85 -5.60 -6.44
C VAL A 42 -4.88 -4.63 -5.25
N VAL A 43 -4.42 -5.08 -4.10
CA VAL A 43 -4.30 -4.24 -2.91
C VAL A 43 -2.82 -4.05 -2.58
N THR A 44 -2.37 -2.82 -2.40
CA THR A 44 -1.01 -2.54 -1.97
C THR A 44 -0.96 -2.14 -0.50
N VAL A 45 -0.01 -2.70 0.23
CA VAL A 45 0.26 -2.42 1.66
C VAL A 45 1.75 -2.21 1.84
N GLY A 46 2.16 -1.42 2.83
CA GLY A 46 3.56 -1.17 3.10
C GLY A 46 3.89 0.29 3.36
N ASP A 47 5.10 0.68 2.98
CA ASP A 47 5.65 2.02 3.19
C ASP A 47 5.59 2.93 1.95
N SER A 48 6.45 3.95 1.92
CA SER A 48 6.48 4.99 0.89
C SER A 48 6.79 4.47 -0.52
N TYR A 49 7.58 3.40 -0.64
CA TYR A 49 7.96 2.86 -1.96
C TYR A 49 6.76 2.31 -2.72
N ILE A 50 5.80 1.72 -1.99
CA ILE A 50 4.57 1.15 -2.55
C ILE A 50 3.36 2.09 -2.40
N SER A 51 3.39 3.04 -1.45
CA SER A 51 2.42 4.15 -1.44
C SER A 51 2.57 5.01 -2.70
N GLY A 52 3.75 4.99 -3.33
CA GLY A 52 4.07 5.79 -4.51
C GLY A 52 4.45 7.22 -4.15
N GLU A 53 5.05 7.44 -2.98
CA GLU A 53 5.51 8.76 -2.57
C GLU A 53 6.44 9.37 -3.63
N ALA A 54 6.22 10.65 -3.92
CA ALA A 54 6.89 11.42 -4.98
C ALA A 54 6.67 10.90 -6.41
N GLY A 55 5.88 9.84 -6.59
CA GLY A 55 5.47 9.30 -7.89
C GLY A 55 4.86 10.39 -8.76
N ARG A 56 5.50 10.62 -9.91
CA ARG A 56 5.20 11.68 -10.90
C ARG A 56 5.27 13.14 -10.40
N TRP A 57 5.80 13.40 -9.19
CA TRP A 57 5.86 14.75 -8.61
C TRP A 57 7.23 15.43 -8.56
N ALA A 58 8.29 14.76 -8.09
CA ALA A 58 9.61 15.39 -8.00
C ALA A 58 10.62 14.84 -9.01
N GLY A 59 10.28 13.75 -9.72
CA GLY A 59 11.22 13.00 -10.57
C GLY A 59 11.11 13.26 -12.08
N ASN A 60 10.13 14.03 -12.55
CA ASN A 60 9.87 14.19 -14.00
C ASN A 60 10.60 15.38 -14.64
N THR A 61 11.36 16.16 -13.88
CA THR A 61 12.09 17.32 -14.42
C THR A 61 13.35 17.61 -13.63
N ASN A 62 14.36 18.17 -14.32
CA ASN A 62 15.55 18.76 -13.69
C ASN A 62 15.34 20.24 -13.30
N LYS A 63 14.12 20.76 -13.44
CA LYS A 63 13.71 22.11 -13.03
C LYS A 63 12.91 22.02 -11.71
N SER A 64 12.23 23.09 -11.33
CA SER A 64 11.33 23.09 -10.17
C SER A 64 10.19 22.07 -10.33
N SER A 65 9.84 21.33 -9.26
CA SER A 65 8.64 20.51 -9.24
C SER A 65 7.36 21.32 -9.46
N SER A 66 7.39 22.64 -9.24
CA SER A 66 6.28 23.56 -9.50
C SER A 66 5.95 23.74 -10.98
N ILE A 67 6.80 23.28 -11.91
CA ILE A 67 6.61 23.46 -13.36
C ILE A 67 6.16 22.18 -14.08
N ILE A 68 5.97 21.08 -13.35
CA ILE A 68 5.41 19.85 -13.93
C ILE A 68 3.98 19.63 -13.45
N ASP A 69 3.13 19.14 -14.35
CA ASP A 69 1.81 18.64 -13.97
C ASP A 69 1.93 17.22 -13.41
N ALA A 70 2.19 17.18 -12.12
CA ALA A 70 2.32 15.98 -11.31
C ALA A 70 0.98 15.47 -10.75
N LEU A 71 -0.13 15.67 -11.47
CA LEU A 71 -1.50 15.62 -10.90
C LEU A 71 -1.75 16.76 -9.89
N GLY A 72 -0.89 17.79 -9.90
CA GLY A 72 -0.94 18.95 -9.01
C GLY A 72 -0.99 18.61 -7.52
N SER A 73 -1.68 19.46 -6.74
CA SER A 73 -1.93 19.24 -5.31
C SER A 73 -2.77 17.99 -5.00
N THR A 74 -3.39 17.39 -6.02
CA THR A 74 -4.32 16.26 -5.87
C THR A 74 -3.66 14.88 -6.03
N ALA A 75 -2.34 14.85 -6.24
CA ALA A 75 -1.58 13.61 -6.47
C ALA A 75 -1.81 12.54 -5.40
N TYR A 76 -2.03 12.96 -4.15
CA TYR A 76 -2.26 12.09 -3.00
C TYR A 76 -3.69 12.12 -2.46
N TYR A 77 -4.64 12.76 -3.16
CA TYR A 77 -6.03 12.82 -2.67
C TYR A 77 -6.72 11.47 -2.89
N ASP A 78 -6.64 10.61 -1.88
CA ASP A 78 -7.13 9.22 -1.89
C ASP A 78 -8.42 9.02 -1.06
N ASN A 79 -8.92 10.06 -0.38
CA ASN A 79 -10.23 9.98 0.25
C ASN A 79 -11.36 9.87 -0.81
N ALA A 80 -12.54 9.37 -0.40
CA ALA A 80 -13.65 9.12 -1.32
C ALA A 80 -14.10 10.36 -2.13
N GLY A 81 -13.93 11.57 -1.56
CA GLY A 81 -14.26 12.83 -2.23
C GLY A 81 -13.16 13.38 -3.14
N SER A 82 -11.98 12.75 -3.19
CA SER A 82 -10.78 13.30 -3.85
C SER A 82 -10.46 14.74 -3.44
N THR A 83 -10.61 15.06 -2.15
CA THR A 83 -10.37 16.39 -1.56
C THR A 83 -9.18 16.44 -0.62
N GLY A 84 -8.60 15.29 -0.27
CA GLY A 84 -7.49 15.20 0.67
C GLY A 84 -7.01 13.77 0.86
N GLU A 85 -5.96 13.62 1.67
CA GLU A 85 -5.48 12.32 2.11
C GLU A 85 -6.43 11.70 3.14
N GLN A 86 -6.82 10.43 2.95
CA GLN A 86 -7.64 9.66 3.89
C GLN A 86 -6.92 9.49 5.23
N ILE A 87 -5.61 9.22 5.18
CA ILE A 87 -4.72 9.27 6.33
C ILE A 87 -3.62 10.27 5.98
N ASN A 88 -3.60 11.39 6.71
CA ASN A 88 -2.68 12.48 6.43
C ASN A 88 -1.21 12.04 6.46
N ARG A 89 -0.43 12.47 5.47
CA ARG A 89 0.99 12.12 5.26
C ARG A 89 1.23 10.66 4.91
N CYS A 90 0.24 9.95 4.37
CA CYS A 90 0.49 8.63 3.79
C CYS A 90 0.94 8.70 2.34
N HIS A 91 0.73 9.83 1.66
CA HIS A 91 1.24 10.08 0.30
C HIS A 91 0.90 8.91 -0.66
N ARG A 92 -0.37 8.50 -0.68
CA ARG A 92 -0.87 7.43 -1.55
C ARG A 92 -1.10 7.99 -2.95
N SER A 93 -0.11 7.82 -3.82
CA SER A 93 -0.13 8.40 -5.15
C SER A 93 -1.17 7.74 -6.05
N LYS A 94 -1.92 8.55 -6.79
CA LYS A 94 -2.78 8.09 -7.89
C LYS A 94 -2.01 7.45 -9.05
N SER A 95 -0.67 7.55 -9.04
CA SER A 95 0.23 6.90 -9.99
C SER A 95 0.98 5.69 -9.41
N ALA A 96 0.66 5.27 -8.19
CA ALA A 96 1.23 4.08 -7.58
C ALA A 96 0.90 2.83 -8.41
N GLU A 97 1.75 1.81 -8.31
CA GLU A 97 1.60 0.57 -9.07
C GLU A 97 0.30 -0.20 -8.80
N ALA A 98 -0.35 0.06 -7.66
CA ALA A 98 -1.70 -0.42 -7.34
C ALA A 98 -2.71 -0.17 -8.49
N TYR A 99 -2.51 0.89 -9.26
CA TYR A 99 -3.42 1.36 -10.30
C TYR A 99 -2.92 1.06 -11.72
N VAL A 100 -1.88 0.24 -11.86
CA VAL A 100 -1.31 -0.15 -13.15
C VAL A 100 -1.77 -1.56 -13.50
N GLY A 101 -2.48 -1.70 -14.62
CA GLY A 101 -2.98 -2.98 -15.11
C GLY A 101 -4.48 -2.94 -15.42
N SER A 102 -5.09 -4.13 -15.55
CA SER A 102 -6.50 -4.30 -15.91
C SER A 102 -7.42 -4.62 -14.73
N LEU A 103 -6.86 -4.86 -13.54
CA LEU A 103 -7.62 -5.10 -12.31
C LEU A 103 -7.93 -3.78 -11.60
N GLN A 104 -8.89 -3.82 -10.68
CA GLN A 104 -9.15 -2.70 -9.78
C GLN A 104 -8.00 -2.57 -8.77
N GLY A 105 -7.74 -1.35 -8.31
CA GLY A 105 -6.61 -1.05 -7.43
C GLY A 105 -7.04 -0.39 -6.12
N LEU A 106 -6.47 -0.83 -5.00
CA LEU A 106 -6.57 -0.14 -3.72
C LEU A 106 -5.19 0.03 -3.10
N ASN A 107 -4.86 1.26 -2.71
CA ASN A 107 -3.63 1.55 -1.99
C ASN A 107 -3.93 1.76 -0.50
N LEU A 108 -3.44 0.86 0.35
CA LEU A 108 -3.52 0.95 1.81
C LEU A 108 -2.19 1.32 2.46
N ALA A 109 -1.10 1.34 1.68
CA ALA A 109 0.25 1.66 2.13
C ALA A 109 0.36 3.09 2.67
N CYS A 110 1.42 3.39 3.40
CA CYS A 110 1.59 4.71 3.98
C CYS A 110 3.06 5.11 4.07
N SER A 111 3.40 6.29 3.54
CA SER A 111 4.73 6.87 3.72
C SER A 111 5.12 6.93 5.21
N GLY A 112 6.32 6.42 5.52
CA GLY A 112 6.85 6.29 6.87
C GLY A 112 6.33 5.08 7.66
N ALA A 113 5.46 4.23 7.09
CA ALA A 113 5.01 3.03 7.79
C ALA A 113 6.18 2.11 8.16
N LYS A 114 6.08 1.53 9.35
CA LYS A 114 6.92 0.42 9.85
C LYS A 114 6.06 -0.84 9.91
N THR A 115 6.65 -1.97 10.29
CA THR A 115 5.87 -3.18 10.53
C THR A 115 4.81 -2.98 11.63
N SER A 116 5.09 -2.16 12.66
CA SER A 116 4.17 -1.80 13.74
C SER A 116 3.58 -0.39 13.58
N THR A 117 2.31 -0.23 13.94
CA THR A 117 1.59 1.05 13.97
C THR A 117 2.17 1.99 15.04
N TYR A 118 2.29 3.27 14.71
CA TYR A 118 2.78 4.30 15.63
C TYR A 118 2.26 5.70 15.28
N THR A 119 2.57 6.68 16.12
CA THR A 119 2.44 8.11 15.81
C THR A 119 3.84 8.70 15.74
N ASP A 120 4.17 9.41 14.66
CA ASP A 120 5.49 9.99 14.50
C ASP A 120 5.72 11.22 15.41
N SER A 121 6.95 11.73 15.41
CA SER A 121 7.34 12.88 16.23
C SER A 121 6.61 14.18 15.88
N SER A 122 5.97 14.24 14.71
CA SER A 122 5.15 15.37 14.26
C SER A 122 3.66 15.16 14.58
N GLY A 123 3.30 14.07 15.26
CA GLY A 123 1.93 13.76 15.65
C GLY A 123 1.10 13.08 14.56
N TYR A 124 1.70 12.68 13.43
CA TYR A 124 0.98 12.00 12.37
C TYR A 124 0.89 10.50 12.63
N PHE A 125 -0.31 9.95 12.47
CA PHE A 125 -0.55 8.53 12.59
C PHE A 125 0.05 7.78 11.40
N LYS A 126 0.81 6.72 11.68
CA LYS A 126 1.45 5.85 10.70
C LYS A 126 0.93 4.43 10.89
N PRO A 127 0.00 3.95 10.04
CA PRO A 127 -0.52 2.61 10.12
C PRO A 127 0.59 1.62 9.75
N GLY A 128 0.96 0.76 10.68
CA GLY A 128 1.85 -0.35 10.42
C GLY A 128 1.12 -1.50 9.77
N LEU A 129 1.86 -2.54 9.40
CA LEU A 129 1.31 -3.76 8.82
C LEU A 129 0.91 -4.75 9.92
N ASP A 130 0.03 -4.27 10.80
CA ASP A 130 -0.53 -4.97 11.95
C ASP A 130 -2.05 -4.80 12.03
N PHE A 131 -2.64 -5.41 13.06
CA PHE A 131 -4.08 -5.36 13.33
C PHE A 131 -4.46 -4.25 14.33
N TYR A 132 -3.68 -3.16 14.41
CA TYR A 132 -4.04 -2.05 15.27
C TYR A 132 -5.44 -1.52 14.90
N ASP A 133 -6.23 -1.21 15.92
CA ASP A 133 -7.50 -0.49 15.77
C ASP A 133 -7.79 0.24 17.08
N ASN A 134 -8.02 1.55 17.00
CA ASN A 134 -8.39 2.35 18.17
C ASN A 134 -9.90 2.55 18.34
N GLY A 135 -10.74 1.94 17.49
CA GLY A 135 -12.19 2.11 17.46
C GLY A 135 -12.66 3.49 16.99
N ALA A 136 -11.74 4.36 16.57
CA ALA A 136 -12.00 5.74 16.15
C ALA A 136 -11.43 6.04 14.75
N GLY A 137 -11.34 5.00 13.91
CA GLY A 137 -10.94 5.11 12.50
C GLY A 137 -9.43 5.12 12.24
N LYS A 138 -8.57 4.98 13.28
CA LYS A 138 -7.14 4.74 13.08
C LYS A 138 -6.87 3.25 13.15
N GLN A 139 -6.60 2.66 12.00
CA GLN A 139 -6.40 1.24 11.83
C GLN A 139 -5.03 0.94 11.22
N GLY A 140 -4.43 -0.18 11.62
CA GLY A 140 -3.30 -0.79 10.95
C GLY A 140 -3.70 -1.32 9.57
N GLN A 141 -2.72 -1.49 8.70
CA GLN A 141 -2.96 -1.87 7.31
C GLN A 141 -3.53 -3.29 7.18
N ALA A 142 -3.23 -4.21 8.10
CA ALA A 142 -3.82 -5.55 8.07
C ALA A 142 -5.32 -5.52 8.43
N THR A 143 -5.73 -4.66 9.38
CA THR A 143 -7.15 -4.42 9.69
C THR A 143 -7.89 -3.82 8.50
N MET A 144 -7.30 -2.82 7.83
CA MET A 144 -7.88 -2.21 6.63
C MET A 144 -8.01 -3.23 5.49
N LEU A 145 -6.97 -4.04 5.25
CA LEU A 145 -6.98 -5.11 4.25
C LEU A 145 -8.06 -6.14 4.54
N GLN A 146 -8.14 -6.63 5.79
CA GLN A 146 -9.15 -7.60 6.20
C GLN A 146 -10.56 -7.06 5.91
N THR A 147 -10.83 -5.83 6.35
CA THR A 147 -12.13 -5.18 6.17
C THR A 147 -12.48 -5.08 4.69
N PHE A 148 -11.56 -4.59 3.87
CA PHE A 148 -11.76 -4.47 2.42
C PHE A 148 -12.01 -5.83 1.75
N ALA A 149 -11.20 -6.82 2.07
CA ALA A 149 -11.27 -8.14 1.45
C ALA A 149 -12.57 -8.90 1.77
N THR A 150 -13.28 -8.57 2.85
CA THR A 150 -14.57 -9.22 3.18
C THR A 150 -15.64 -9.08 2.11
N THR A 151 -15.58 -8.04 1.28
CA THR A 151 -16.60 -7.72 0.27
C THR A 151 -16.04 -7.48 -1.13
N HIS A 152 -14.79 -7.86 -1.39
CA HIS A 152 -14.13 -7.66 -2.68
C HIS A 152 -13.27 -8.86 -3.01
N ASN A 153 -13.18 -9.26 -4.29
CA ASN A 153 -12.30 -10.32 -4.80
C ASN A 153 -10.84 -9.84 -4.94
N VAL A 154 -10.07 -9.90 -3.86
CA VAL A 154 -8.64 -9.56 -3.84
C VAL A 154 -7.83 -10.73 -4.41
N ALA A 155 -7.34 -10.54 -5.63
CA ALA A 155 -6.53 -11.53 -6.34
C ALA A 155 -5.04 -11.42 -5.97
N MET A 156 -4.58 -10.23 -5.58
CA MET A 156 -3.18 -9.97 -5.27
C MET A 156 -3.05 -8.93 -4.16
N VAL A 157 -2.11 -9.19 -3.25
CA VAL A 157 -1.62 -8.20 -2.30
C VAL A 157 -0.14 -7.95 -2.59
N VAL A 158 0.24 -6.70 -2.89
CA VAL A 158 1.65 -6.32 -3.08
C VAL A 158 2.17 -5.59 -1.85
N VAL A 159 3.35 -5.96 -1.37
CA VAL A 159 3.94 -5.41 -0.15
C VAL A 159 5.38 -4.94 -0.33
N SER A 160 5.66 -3.72 0.15
CA SER A 160 7.02 -3.20 0.38
C SER A 160 7.09 -2.67 1.81
N ILE A 161 7.82 -3.35 2.70
CA ILE A 161 7.91 -2.98 4.12
C ILE A 161 9.24 -3.43 4.73
N GLY A 162 9.77 -2.66 5.68
CA GLY A 162 10.97 -2.99 6.45
C GLY A 162 12.06 -1.92 6.41
N GLY A 163 12.17 -1.12 5.35
CA GLY A 163 13.19 -0.07 5.23
C GLY A 163 13.14 0.94 6.37
N ASN A 164 11.93 1.35 6.79
CA ASN A 164 11.74 2.24 7.94
C ASN A 164 12.05 1.55 9.28
N ASP A 165 11.90 0.23 9.39
CA ASP A 165 12.30 -0.55 10.57
C ASP A 165 13.83 -0.58 10.72
N PHE A 166 14.57 -0.49 9.62
CA PHE A 166 16.03 -0.32 9.57
C PHE A 166 16.50 1.14 9.67
N ASN A 167 15.60 2.11 9.88
CA ASN A 167 15.90 3.54 9.89
C ASN A 167 16.57 4.04 8.60
N PHE A 168 16.18 3.48 7.44
CA PHE A 168 16.80 3.79 6.14
C PHE A 168 16.86 5.30 5.83
N ALA A 169 15.79 6.04 6.12
CA ALA A 169 15.77 7.49 5.92
C ALA A 169 16.86 8.23 6.73
N SER A 170 17.09 7.82 7.99
CA SER A 170 18.14 8.39 8.84
C SER A 170 19.54 7.99 8.37
N ILE A 171 19.71 6.77 7.85
CA ILE A 171 20.98 6.32 7.25
C ILE A 171 21.31 7.18 6.02
N VAL A 172 20.36 7.35 5.10
CA VAL A 172 20.55 8.20 3.91
C VAL A 172 20.87 9.63 4.31
N GLN A 173 20.16 10.19 5.30
CA GLN A 173 20.42 11.52 5.82
C GLN A 173 21.84 11.66 6.39
N GLN A 174 22.31 10.66 7.15
CA GLN A 174 23.66 10.64 7.69
C GLN A 174 24.70 10.69 6.56
N CYS A 175 24.58 9.81 5.56
CA CYS A 175 25.49 9.77 4.41
C CYS A 175 25.55 11.08 3.61
N VAL A 176 24.40 11.73 3.40
CA VAL A 176 24.38 13.05 2.75
C VAL A 176 25.02 14.10 3.65
N THR A 177 24.78 14.04 4.96
CA THR A 177 25.36 14.98 5.93
C THR A 177 26.87 14.87 5.98
N ASP A 178 27.42 13.66 6.04
CA ASP A 178 28.87 13.44 6.12
C ASP A 178 29.56 13.83 4.81
N PHE A 179 28.91 13.55 3.66
CA PHE A 179 29.37 14.05 2.36
C PHE A 179 29.42 15.58 2.32
N LEU A 180 28.39 16.26 2.83
CA LEU A 180 28.34 17.72 2.83
C LEU A 180 29.31 18.33 3.86
N GLY A 181 29.49 17.66 4.99
CA GLY A 181 30.27 18.13 6.14
C GLY A 181 31.77 17.87 6.04
N SER A 182 32.22 16.97 5.16
CA SER A 182 33.62 16.60 5.04
C SER A 182 34.24 16.99 3.68
N PRO A 183 35.50 17.46 3.65
CA PRO A 183 36.16 17.79 2.39
C PRO A 183 36.71 16.54 1.71
N SER A 184 36.88 16.59 0.38
CA SER A 184 37.35 15.45 -0.42
C SER A 184 38.74 14.88 -0.04
N TRP A 185 39.58 15.65 0.65
CA TRP A 185 40.89 15.22 1.17
C TRP A 185 40.85 14.64 2.59
N PHE A 186 39.72 14.77 3.30
CA PHE A 186 39.49 14.21 4.63
C PHE A 186 38.03 13.80 4.75
N LYS A 187 37.69 12.68 4.10
CA LYS A 187 36.31 12.20 3.95
C LYS A 187 35.82 11.60 5.26
N ASP A 188 34.57 11.89 5.57
CA ASP A 188 33.81 11.26 6.65
C ASP A 188 32.77 10.32 6.03
N PHE A 189 32.79 9.04 6.40
CA PHE A 189 32.00 8.00 5.74
C PHE A 189 30.89 7.49 6.66
N CYS A 190 29.63 7.65 6.25
CA CYS A 190 28.52 7.20 7.09
C CYS A 190 28.51 5.69 7.34
N TYR A 191 29.08 4.87 6.45
CA TYR A 191 29.00 3.41 6.64
C TYR A 191 29.71 2.94 7.91
N ASP A 192 30.71 3.70 8.40
CA ASP A 192 31.46 3.37 9.60
C ASP A 192 30.94 4.06 10.88
N ASP A 193 29.97 4.96 10.74
CA ASP A 193 29.31 5.63 11.84
C ASP A 193 28.56 4.67 12.75
N ARG A 194 28.61 4.96 14.05
CA ARG A 194 27.89 4.17 15.05
C ARG A 194 26.37 4.22 14.82
N SER A 195 25.83 5.36 14.40
CA SER A 195 24.41 5.56 14.11
C SER A 195 23.95 4.61 12.98
N VAL A 196 24.76 4.46 11.94
CA VAL A 196 24.49 3.58 10.80
C VAL A 196 24.74 2.12 11.16
N LYS A 197 25.94 1.77 11.66
CA LYS A 197 26.34 0.38 11.99
C LYS A 197 25.39 -0.31 12.95
N SER A 198 24.80 0.43 13.89
CA SER A 198 23.86 -0.14 14.86
C SER A 198 22.64 -0.81 14.20
N ASN A 199 22.20 -0.31 13.05
CA ASN A 199 21.09 -0.88 12.29
C ASN A 199 21.43 -2.23 11.64
N PHE A 200 22.72 -2.51 11.41
CA PHE A 200 23.19 -3.70 10.69
C PHE A 200 23.91 -4.72 11.59
N THR A 201 23.76 -4.61 12.91
CA THR A 201 24.21 -5.68 13.81
C THR A 201 23.41 -6.96 13.57
N ALA A 202 24.04 -8.13 13.74
CA ALA A 202 23.35 -9.41 13.54
C ALA A 202 22.06 -9.53 14.37
N ALA A 203 22.08 -9.03 15.61
CA ALA A 203 20.90 -9.01 16.48
C ALA A 203 19.78 -8.11 15.94
N ASN A 204 20.10 -6.88 15.50
CA ASN A 204 19.08 -5.99 14.95
C ASN A 204 18.53 -6.53 13.61
N VAL A 205 19.38 -7.02 12.72
CA VAL A 205 18.97 -7.65 11.45
C VAL A 205 18.02 -8.81 11.71
N ALA A 206 18.35 -9.71 12.65
CA ALA A 206 17.47 -10.81 13.01
C ALA A 206 16.11 -10.32 13.55
N ALA A 207 16.12 -9.29 14.40
CA ALA A 207 14.89 -8.70 14.94
C ALA A 207 14.01 -8.06 13.84
N ARG A 208 14.59 -7.31 12.90
CA ARG A 208 13.84 -6.68 11.80
C ARG A 208 13.30 -7.72 10.82
N ARG A 209 14.09 -8.75 10.48
CA ARG A 209 13.61 -9.87 9.66
C ARG A 209 12.44 -10.59 10.32
N ALA A 210 12.49 -10.81 11.63
CA ALA A 210 11.38 -11.41 12.38
C ALA A 210 10.11 -10.54 12.36
N ALA A 211 10.26 -9.21 12.47
CA ALA A 211 9.15 -8.26 12.40
C ALA A 211 8.51 -8.23 11.00
N VAL A 212 9.32 -8.20 9.92
CA VAL A 212 8.83 -8.26 8.53
C VAL A 212 8.13 -9.59 8.25
N ALA A 213 8.69 -10.71 8.71
CA ALA A 213 8.03 -12.01 8.59
C ALA A 213 6.68 -12.06 9.35
N ALA A 214 6.58 -11.39 10.51
CA ALA A 214 5.32 -11.25 11.23
C ALA A 214 4.31 -10.40 10.44
N ALA A 215 4.75 -9.32 9.81
CA ALA A 215 3.91 -8.48 8.95
C ALA A 215 3.34 -9.26 7.75
N TYR A 216 4.14 -10.11 7.09
CA TYR A 216 3.64 -11.00 6.03
C TYR A 216 2.63 -12.02 6.55
N ARG A 217 2.86 -12.57 7.75
CA ARG A 217 1.85 -13.42 8.41
C ARG A 217 0.57 -12.65 8.72
N ASN A 218 0.64 -11.37 9.09
CA ASN A 218 -0.54 -10.54 9.32
C ASN A 218 -1.37 -10.35 8.04
N ILE A 219 -0.72 -10.13 6.87
CA ILE A 219 -1.43 -10.10 5.58
C ILE A 219 -2.19 -11.41 5.36
N ARG A 220 -1.51 -12.55 5.52
CA ARG A 220 -2.15 -13.85 5.34
C ARG A 220 -3.31 -14.07 6.32
N THR A 221 -3.15 -13.66 7.58
CA THR A 221 -4.22 -13.73 8.58
C THR A 221 -5.39 -12.84 8.20
N ALA A 222 -5.14 -11.62 7.70
CA ALA A 222 -6.19 -10.68 7.27
C ALA A 222 -7.02 -11.29 6.13
N MET A 223 -6.35 -11.87 5.13
CA MET A 223 -7.00 -12.56 4.01
C MET A 223 -7.82 -13.77 4.48
N ARG A 224 -7.27 -14.61 5.36
CA ARG A 224 -8.00 -15.76 5.93
C ARG A 224 -9.23 -15.35 6.73
N ASN A 225 -9.09 -14.32 7.57
CA ASN A 225 -10.20 -13.78 8.35
C ASN A 225 -11.30 -13.20 7.44
N ALA A 226 -10.94 -12.71 6.25
CA ALA A 226 -11.87 -12.28 5.22
C ALA A 226 -12.48 -13.42 4.39
N GLY A 227 -12.13 -14.69 4.68
CA GLY A 227 -12.70 -15.87 4.02
C GLY A 227 -11.89 -16.42 2.85
N TYR A 228 -10.67 -15.93 2.63
CA TYR A 228 -9.81 -16.44 1.55
C TYR A 228 -9.09 -17.73 1.93
N ALA A 229 -9.14 -18.71 1.03
CA ALA A 229 -8.15 -19.78 1.01
C ALA A 229 -6.79 -19.23 0.56
N ASP A 230 -5.69 -19.80 1.06
CA ASP A 230 -4.34 -19.31 0.75
C ASP A 230 -3.99 -19.40 -0.75
N ASN A 231 -4.63 -20.29 -1.50
CA ASN A 231 -4.42 -20.48 -2.94
C ASN A 231 -5.36 -19.63 -3.81
N ALA A 232 -6.25 -18.82 -3.21
CA ALA A 232 -7.20 -17.97 -3.93
C ALA A 232 -6.61 -16.59 -4.29
N TRP A 233 -5.43 -16.24 -3.77
CA TRP A 233 -4.78 -14.95 -3.96
C TRP A 233 -3.25 -15.10 -3.93
N THR A 234 -2.54 -14.07 -4.39
CA THR A 234 -1.07 -14.05 -4.41
C THR A 234 -0.53 -12.93 -3.52
N LEU A 235 0.46 -13.26 -2.68
CA LEU A 235 1.31 -12.25 -2.04
C LEU A 235 2.53 -11.97 -2.93
N VAL A 236 2.71 -10.73 -3.34
CA VAL A 236 3.91 -10.27 -4.06
C VAL A 236 4.72 -9.38 -3.12
N VAL A 237 5.99 -9.72 -2.92
CA VAL A 237 6.92 -8.88 -2.16
C VAL A 237 7.71 -8.03 -3.16
N GLN A 238 7.58 -6.71 -3.04
CA GLN A 238 8.38 -5.74 -3.77
C GLN A 238 9.56 -5.33 -2.90
N ASN A 239 10.76 -5.69 -3.35
CA ASN A 239 12.00 -5.26 -2.74
C ASN A 239 12.32 -3.80 -3.08
N TYR A 240 13.15 -3.18 -2.25
CA TYR A 240 13.60 -1.82 -2.46
C TYR A 240 14.62 -1.75 -3.62
N PRO A 241 14.46 -0.82 -4.57
CA PRO A 241 15.50 -0.51 -5.54
C PRO A 241 16.62 0.29 -4.88
N SER A 242 17.83 0.21 -5.45
CA SER A 242 18.89 1.14 -5.05
C SER A 242 18.64 2.52 -5.67
N PRO A 243 18.62 3.60 -4.88
CA PRO A 243 18.45 4.96 -5.41
C PRO A 243 19.73 5.50 -6.06
N LEU A 244 20.88 4.85 -5.84
CA LEU A 244 22.19 5.29 -6.31
C LEU A 244 22.99 4.11 -6.89
N PRO A 245 23.73 4.29 -8.00
CA PRO A 245 24.67 3.28 -8.46
C PRO A 245 25.86 3.16 -7.50
N ASN A 246 26.71 2.14 -7.70
CA ASN A 246 28.04 2.09 -7.10
C ASN A 246 28.81 3.38 -7.38
N GLY A 247 29.82 3.69 -6.56
CA GLY A 247 30.61 4.92 -6.63
C GLY A 247 31.20 5.19 -8.01
N SER A 248 31.61 4.14 -8.73
CA SER A 248 32.11 4.23 -10.11
C SER A 248 31.06 4.60 -11.15
N GLY A 249 29.78 4.35 -10.87
CA GLY A 249 28.64 4.68 -11.73
C GLY A 249 28.05 6.07 -11.45
N ILE A 250 28.48 6.75 -10.38
CA ILE A 250 27.96 8.09 -10.08
C ILE A 250 28.63 9.11 -11.01
N ARG A 251 27.82 9.72 -11.87
CA ARG A 251 28.25 10.66 -12.92
C ARG A 251 29.11 11.81 -12.43
N TYR A 252 28.77 12.38 -11.27
CA TYR A 252 29.47 13.55 -10.72
C TYR A 252 30.57 13.12 -9.75
N SER A 253 31.73 13.75 -9.87
CA SER A 253 32.87 13.50 -8.99
C SER A 253 32.51 13.71 -7.53
N GLN A 254 33.06 12.86 -6.65
CA GLN A 254 33.02 13.08 -5.20
C GLN A 254 34.00 14.20 -4.75
N SER A 255 34.79 14.77 -5.67
CA SER A 255 35.57 15.98 -5.38
C SER A 255 34.68 17.22 -5.50
N GLY A 256 34.48 17.93 -4.38
CA GLY A 256 33.57 19.07 -4.30
C GLY A 256 32.10 18.65 -4.23
N TYR A 257 31.19 19.61 -4.43
CA TYR A 257 29.76 19.43 -4.10
C TYR A 257 28.84 19.21 -5.31
N SER A 258 29.38 19.06 -6.52
CA SER A 258 28.58 18.89 -7.75
C SER A 258 27.63 17.68 -7.70
N ARG A 259 28.03 16.63 -6.98
CA ARG A 259 27.19 15.44 -6.74
C ARG A 259 25.88 15.78 -6.00
N GLN A 260 25.93 16.72 -5.06
CA GLN A 260 24.74 17.25 -4.39
C GLN A 260 24.06 18.35 -5.21
N SER A 261 24.81 19.39 -5.62
CA SER A 261 24.22 20.61 -6.20
C SER A 261 23.69 20.43 -7.62
N VAL A 262 24.19 19.45 -8.37
CA VAL A 262 23.76 19.13 -9.74
C VAL A 262 23.13 17.74 -9.80
N GLY A 263 23.73 16.75 -9.13
CA GLY A 263 23.23 15.37 -9.10
C GLY A 263 22.08 15.11 -8.14
N GLY A 264 21.82 16.02 -7.19
CA GLY A 264 20.73 15.93 -6.22
C GLY A 264 20.96 15.03 -5.01
N CYS A 265 22.03 14.22 -5.01
CA CYS A 265 22.32 13.29 -3.92
C CYS A 265 23.82 13.09 -3.73
N GLY A 266 24.39 13.84 -2.78
CA GLY A 266 25.79 13.75 -2.39
C GLY A 266 26.05 12.53 -1.50
N PHE A 267 26.88 11.61 -1.98
CA PHE A 267 27.36 10.44 -1.26
C PHE A 267 28.84 10.26 -1.57
N TRP A 268 29.64 9.74 -0.63
CA TRP A 268 30.98 9.26 -0.98
C TRP A 268 30.89 7.96 -1.79
N ASN A 269 31.93 7.68 -2.58
CA ASN A 269 31.97 6.42 -3.36
C ASN A 269 31.91 5.20 -2.44
N ALA A 270 32.65 5.21 -1.32
CA ALA A 270 32.68 4.09 -0.38
C ALA A 270 31.30 3.85 0.27
N ASP A 271 30.57 4.93 0.61
CA ASP A 271 29.20 4.82 1.14
C ASP A 271 28.24 4.24 0.10
N ALA A 272 28.34 4.69 -1.16
CA ALA A 272 27.51 4.18 -2.25
C ALA A 272 27.82 2.70 -2.57
N ASP A 273 29.09 2.31 -2.56
CA ASP A 273 29.52 0.93 -2.76
C ASP A 273 29.03 0.03 -1.62
N TRP A 274 29.18 0.48 -0.37
CA TRP A 274 28.64 -0.22 0.81
C TRP A 274 27.11 -0.33 0.78
N ALA A 275 26.41 0.75 0.41
CA ALA A 275 24.95 0.75 0.35
C ALA A 275 24.43 -0.32 -0.61
N ASN A 276 25.05 -0.42 -1.79
CA ASN A 276 24.68 -1.39 -2.82
C ASN A 276 25.12 -2.83 -2.51
N ALA A 277 26.31 -3.01 -1.92
CA ALA A 277 26.88 -4.33 -1.68
C ALA A 277 26.42 -4.96 -0.36
N THR A 278 26.07 -4.14 0.64
CA THR A 278 25.80 -4.60 2.02
C THR A 278 24.45 -4.12 2.55
N ALA A 279 24.20 -2.81 2.57
CA ALA A 279 23.03 -2.28 3.27
C ALA A 279 21.72 -2.72 2.62
N LEU A 280 21.55 -2.49 1.32
CA LEU A 280 20.34 -2.81 0.59
C LEU A 280 20.08 -4.33 0.52
N PRO A 281 21.07 -5.20 0.22
CA PRO A 281 20.88 -6.65 0.33
C PRO A 281 20.54 -7.16 1.73
N THR A 282 20.86 -6.42 2.79
CA THR A 282 20.50 -6.80 4.17
C THR A 282 19.07 -6.39 4.53
N ILE A 283 18.57 -5.30 3.93
CA ILE A 283 17.22 -4.78 4.15
C ILE A 283 16.18 -5.61 3.38
N ASN A 284 16.52 -6.04 2.16
CA ASN A 284 15.72 -6.95 1.33
C ASN A 284 15.81 -8.41 1.80
#